data_AF-A0A2V7VG72-F1
#
_entry.id   AF-A0A2V7VG72-F1
#
_cell.length_a   1.000
_cell.length_b   1.000
_cell.length_c   1.000
_cell.angle_alpha   90.00
_cell.angle_beta   90.00
_cell.angle_gamma   90.00
#
_symmetry.space_group_name_H-M   'P 1'
#
loop_
_entity.id
_entity.type
_entity.pdbx_description
1 polymer ?
#
loop_
_entity_poly.entity_id
_entity_poly.type
_entity_poly.pdbx_seq_one_letter_code
_entity_poly.pdbx_strand_id
1 'polypeptide(L)' 'VEVAGRDRRRCEAIARGDADGFWELLRENGDDLRWCGASPLYTFLRAVPGLRSELLRYEQWNIDEHSVVSFAGLAFSR' A
#
# COMPACT_ATOMS: atom_id res chain seq x y z
N VAL A 1 13.30 4.56 7.56
CA VAL A 1 12.81 5.85 7.00
C VAL A 1 12.36 5.71 5.56
N GLU A 2 13.09 4.99 4.70
CA GLU A 2 12.73 4.78 3.28
C GLU A 2 11.48 3.88 3.10
N VAL A 3 11.46 2.68 3.72
CA VAL A 3 10.33 1.72 3.62
C VAL A 3 8.99 2.36 4.01
N ALA A 4 8.94 3.03 5.17
CA ALA A 4 7.71 3.64 5.66
C ALA A 4 7.18 4.75 4.75
N GLY A 5 8.06 5.57 4.17
CA GLY A 5 7.66 6.59 3.21
C GLY A 5 7.04 5.96 1.95
N ARG A 6 7.69 4.91 1.43
CA ARG A 6 7.20 4.20 0.23
C ARG A 6 5.89 3.48 0.48
N ASP A 7 5.74 2.84 1.63
CA ASP A 7 4.49 2.19 1.99
C ASP A 7 3.34 3.20 2.11
N ARG A 8 3.60 4.37 2.74
CA ARG A 8 2.60 5.44 2.86
C ARG A 8 2.19 5.97 1.49
N ARG A 9 3.12 6.18 0.55
CA ARG A 9 2.78 6.58 -0.83
C ARG A 9 1.86 5.57 -1.52
N ARG A 10 2.09 4.28 -1.30
CA ARG A 10 1.19 3.22 -1.82
C ARG A 10 -0.18 3.28 -1.16
N CYS A 11 -0.24 3.42 0.17
CA CYS A 11 -1.51 3.64 0.88
C CYS A 11 -2.26 4.88 0.38
N GLU A 12 -1.56 5.97 0.07
CA GLU A 12 -2.15 7.19 -0.49
C GLU A 12 -2.72 6.99 -1.90
N ALA A 13 -2.07 6.19 -2.75
CA ALA A 13 -2.63 5.80 -4.05
C ALA A 13 -3.94 5.00 -3.87
N ILE A 14 -3.94 4.04 -2.95
CA ILE A 14 -5.16 3.28 -2.56
C ILE A 14 -6.24 4.22 -2.02
N ALA A 15 -5.87 5.19 -1.17
CA ALA A 15 -6.77 6.19 -0.59
C ALA A 15 -7.48 7.05 -1.66
N ARG A 16 -6.78 7.36 -2.74
CA ARG A 16 -7.34 8.10 -3.89
C ARG A 16 -8.11 7.24 -4.88
N GLY A 17 -8.15 5.93 -4.70
CA GLY A 17 -8.75 5.00 -5.68
C GLY A 17 -7.89 4.83 -6.94
N ASP A 18 -6.60 5.15 -6.86
CA ASP A 18 -5.66 5.20 -7.99
C ASP A 18 -5.00 3.83 -8.19
N ALA A 19 -5.69 2.94 -8.91
CA ALA A 19 -5.22 1.58 -9.17
C ALA A 19 -3.92 1.53 -9.99
N ASP A 20 -3.81 2.37 -11.01
CA ASP A 20 -2.66 2.38 -11.92
C ASP A 20 -1.44 3.00 -11.20
N GLY A 21 -1.63 4.11 -10.48
CA GLY A 21 -0.57 4.70 -9.65
C GLY A 21 -0.11 3.75 -8.54
N PHE A 22 -1.02 3.01 -7.90
CA PHE A 22 -0.66 1.97 -6.93
C PHE A 22 0.20 0.88 -7.58
N TRP A 23 -0.16 0.42 -8.79
CA TRP A 23 0.58 -0.61 -9.51
C TRP A 23 1.99 -0.14 -9.92
N GLU A 24 2.13 1.09 -10.41
CA GLU A 24 3.45 1.63 -10.77
C GLU A 24 4.37 1.76 -9.54
N LEU A 25 3.84 2.23 -8.40
CA LEU A 25 4.59 2.32 -7.14
C LEU A 25 5.03 0.94 -6.61
N LEU A 26 4.26 -0.13 -6.84
CA LEU A 26 4.66 -1.49 -6.46
C LEU A 26 5.88 -1.98 -7.25
N ARG A 27 5.97 -1.62 -8.53
CA ARG A 27 7.03 -2.09 -9.44
C ARG A 27 8.36 -1.37 -9.25
N GLU A 28 8.38 -0.23 -8.57
CA GLU A 28 9.60 0.48 -8.21
C GLU A 28 10.62 -0.48 -7.57
N ASN A 29 11.89 -0.35 -7.95
CA ASN A 29 13.00 -1.18 -7.46
C ASN A 29 12.80 -2.70 -7.63
N GLY A 30 11.94 -3.12 -8.56
CA GLY A 30 11.68 -4.54 -8.82
C GLY A 30 10.85 -5.23 -7.75
N ASP A 31 9.93 -4.52 -7.10
CA ASP A 31 9.09 -5.04 -6.01
C ASP A 31 9.92 -5.57 -4.82
N ASP A 32 10.93 -4.79 -4.44
CA ASP A 32 11.84 -5.09 -3.33
C ASP A 32 11.12 -5.20 -1.96
N LEU A 33 9.99 -4.51 -1.79
CA LEU A 33 9.19 -4.53 -0.56
C LEU A 33 8.12 -5.62 -0.50
N ARG A 34 7.87 -6.36 -1.58
CA ARG A 34 7.08 -7.60 -1.61
C ARG A 34 5.74 -7.54 -0.88
N TRP A 35 4.86 -6.64 -1.33
CA TRP A 35 3.53 -6.47 -0.72
C TRP A 35 2.65 -7.72 -0.93
N CYS A 36 2.49 -8.54 0.11
CA CYS A 36 1.72 -9.79 0.05
C CYS A 36 0.24 -9.58 -0.34
N GLY A 37 -0.33 -8.41 -0.05
CA GLY A 37 -1.71 -8.03 -0.41
C GLY A 37 -1.85 -7.28 -1.73
N ALA A 38 -0.81 -7.15 -2.54
CA ALA A 38 -0.82 -6.31 -3.75
C ALA A 38 -1.91 -6.71 -4.76
N SER A 39 -1.99 -8.00 -5.09
CA SER A 39 -2.96 -8.52 -6.06
C SER A 39 -4.42 -8.27 -5.64
N PRO A 40 -4.88 -8.67 -4.44
CA PRO A 40 -6.26 -8.40 -4.05
C PRO A 40 -6.58 -6.91 -3.93
N LEU A 41 -5.64 -6.07 -3.49
CA LEU A 41 -5.84 -4.61 -3.44
C LEU A 41 -6.00 -4.00 -4.83
N TYR A 42 -5.12 -4.34 -5.77
CA TYR A 42 -5.21 -3.84 -7.15
C TYR A 42 -6.52 -4.28 -7.82
N THR A 43 -6.87 -5.57 -7.70
CA THR A 43 -8.14 -6.09 -8.24
C THR A 43 -9.35 -5.37 -7.64
N PHE A 44 -9.34 -5.12 -6.33
CA PHE A 44 -10.42 -4.40 -5.65
C PHE A 44 -10.58 -2.97 -6.17
N LEU A 45 -9.48 -2.22 -6.31
CA LEU A 45 -9.51 -0.86 -6.85
C LEU A 45 -10.03 -0.81 -8.30
N ARG A 46 -9.68 -1.81 -9.11
CA ARG A 46 -10.15 -1.93 -10.50
C ARG A 46 -11.64 -2.34 -10.58
N ALA A 47 -12.11 -3.14 -9.64
CA ALA A 47 -13.48 -3.61 -9.59
C ALA A 47 -14.46 -2.56 -9.05
N VAL A 48 -14.00 -1.61 -8.22
CA VAL A 48 -14.82 -0.55 -7.63
C VAL A 48 -14.21 0.83 -7.90
N PRO A 49 -14.31 1.36 -9.14
CA PRO A 49 -13.68 2.61 -9.51
C PRO A 49 -14.22 3.79 -8.67
N GLY A 50 -13.33 4.67 -8.22
CA GLY A 50 -13.69 5.87 -7.47
C GLY A 50 -13.90 5.66 -5.96
N LEU A 51 -13.82 4.42 -5.47
CA LEU A 51 -13.84 4.15 -4.04
C LEU A 51 -12.59 4.75 -3.37
N ARG A 52 -12.80 5.52 -2.30
CA ARG A 52 -11.72 6.13 -1.52
C ARG A 52 -11.53 5.40 -0.20
N SER A 53 -10.36 5.58 0.42
CA SER A 53 -10.11 5.10 1.77
C SER A 53 -9.35 6.08 2.63
N GLU A 54 -9.46 5.89 3.94
CA GLU A 54 -8.67 6.54 4.96
C GLU A 54 -7.66 5.55 5.56
N LEU A 55 -6.40 5.98 5.70
CA LEU A 55 -5.39 5.22 6.42
C LEU A 55 -5.58 5.44 7.93
N LEU A 56 -6.16 4.44 8.61
CA LEU A 56 -6.46 4.51 10.04
C LEU A 56 -5.20 4.35 10.90
N ARG A 57 -4.31 3.44 10.50
CA ARG A 57 -3.07 3.15 11.22
C ARG A 57 -2.03 2.60 10.26
N TYR A 58 -0.78 2.97 10.50
CA TYR A 58 0.38 2.40 9.84
C TYR A 58 1.46 2.19 10.89
N GLU A 59 1.99 0.98 10.96
CA GLU A 59 3.09 0.64 11.86
C GLU A 59 4.07 -0.32 11.18
N GLN A 60 5.24 -0.45 11.82
CA GLN A 60 6.31 -1.33 11.41
C GLN A 60 6.75 -2.18 12.60
N TRP A 61 6.89 -3.48 12.36
CA TRP A 61 7.56 -4.38 13.27
C TRP A 61 8.95 -4.69 12.70
N ASN A 62 9.98 -4.13 13.33
CA ASN A 62 11.37 -4.46 13.01
C ASN A 62 11.70 -5.84 13.58
N ILE A 63 12.15 -6.74 12.71
CA ILE A 63 12.61 -8.08 13.08
C ILE A 63 14.08 -7.98 13.50
N ASP A 64 14.90 -7.27 12.71
CA ASP A 64 16.30 -6.96 12.97
C ASP A 64 16.70 -5.63 12.29
N GLU A 65 18.00 -5.28 12.26
CA GLU A 65 18.52 -4.04 11.67
C GLU A 65 18.27 -3.90 10.16
N HIS A 66 18.00 -5.01 9.46
CA HIS A 66 17.86 -5.09 8.02
C HIS A 66 16.49 -5.64 7.57
N SER A 67 15.61 -6.00 8.50
CA SER A 67 14.35 -6.66 8.22
C SER A 67 13.18 -6.04 8.98
N VAL A 68 12.12 -5.71 8.25
CA VAL A 68 10.92 -5.07 8.79
C VAL A 68 9.66 -5.60 8.10
N VAL A 69 8.58 -5.74 8.86
CA VAL A 69 7.24 -5.99 8.33
C VAL A 69 6.37 -4.78 8.63
N SER A 70 5.82 -4.18 7.58
CA SER A 70 4.85 -3.09 7.69
C SER A 70 3.43 -3.64 7.74
N PHE A 71 2.55 -2.98 8.49
CA PHE A 71 1.12 -3.29 8.52
C PHE A 71 0.30 -2.01 8.58
N ALA A 72 -0.84 -2.03 7.90
CA ALA A 72 -1.72 -0.88 7.77
C ALA A 72 -3.19 -1.29 7.81
N GLY A 73 -4.02 -0.44 8.42
CA GLY A 73 -5.47 -0.54 8.37
C GLY A 73 -6.05 0.57 7.51
N LEU A 74 -6.84 0.21 6.50
CA LEU A 74 -7.56 1.18 5.65
C LEU A 74 -9.07 0.98 5.80
N ALA A 75 -9.81 2.08 5.95
CA ALA A 75 -11.27 2.08 5.91
C ALA A 75 -11.76 2.64 4.59
N PHE A 76 -12.59 1.90 3.88
CA PHE A 76 -13.18 2.33 2.60
C PHE A 76 -14.59 2.87 2.81
N SER A 77 -14.91 3.97 2.13
CA SER A 77 -16.24 4.59 2.13
C SER A 77 -16.67 4.91 0.70
N ARG A 78 -17.98 4.86 0.45
CA ARG A 78 -18.58 5.28 -0.83
C ARG A 78 -18.58 6.80 -0.97
#